data_AF-A0AAW1WEU5-F1
#
_entry.id   AF-A0AAW1WEU5-F1
#
_cell.length_a   1.000
_cell.length_b   1.000
_cell.length_c   1.000
_cell.angle_alpha   90.00
_cell.angle_beta   90.00
_cell.angle_gamma   90.00
#
_symmetry.space_group_name_H-M   'P 1'
#
loop_
_entity.id
_entity.type
_entity.pdbx_description
1 polymer ?
#
loop_
_entity_poly.entity_id
_entity_poly.type
_entity_poly.pdbx_seq_one_letter_code
_entity_poly.pdbx_strand_id
1 'polypeptide(L)'
;MHLFKDDLQVGDVVRSRKPPTARKRQVMDVPEGTVTGLETDSDRDGYALVKIPGVPKPVRVSVSTLERVTSGLTAGDWVRLKGECCNHFPVGILHSIQRDGSVAAGFIGLETL
;
A
#
# COMPACT_ATOMS: atom_id res chain seq x y z
N MET A 1 3.59 -5.77 -15.87
CA MET A 1 4.23 -5.46 -14.58
C MET A 1 3.17 -5.60 -13.49
N HIS A 2 3.11 -6.77 -12.83
CA HIS A 2 2.24 -6.96 -11.67
C HIS A 2 2.96 -6.35 -10.46
N LEU A 3 2.50 -5.20 -9.97
CA LEU A 3 2.88 -4.77 -8.62
C LEU A 3 2.40 -5.87 -7.67
N PHE A 4 3.33 -6.46 -6.92
CA PHE A 4 3.01 -7.46 -5.92
C PHE A 4 1.94 -6.86 -4.99
N LYS A 5 0.74 -7.46 -4.96
CA LYS A 5 -0.27 -7.06 -3.99
C LYS A 5 0.26 -7.51 -2.62
N ASP A 6 0.42 -6.57 -1.70
CA ASP A 6 0.79 -6.91 -0.32
C ASP A 6 -0.21 -7.94 0.23
N ASP A 7 0.31 -9.02 0.77
CA ASP A 7 -0.50 -9.98 1.54
C ASP A 7 -0.80 -9.36 2.89
N LEU A 8 -2.04 -8.93 3.09
CA LEU A 8 -2.47 -8.23 4.30
C LEU A 8 -2.48 -9.16 5.50
N GLN A 9 -2.13 -8.64 6.67
CA GLN A 9 -2.10 -9.33 7.96
C GLN A 9 -2.82 -8.49 9.03
N VAL A 10 -3.29 -9.16 10.08
CA VAL A 10 -3.83 -8.47 11.26
C VAL A 10 -2.76 -7.58 11.88
N GLY A 11 -3.13 -6.33 12.19
CA GLY A 11 -2.22 -5.30 12.67
C GLY A 11 -1.66 -4.39 11.58
N ASP A 12 -1.78 -4.76 10.29
CA ASP A 12 -1.36 -3.88 9.21
C ASP A 12 -2.19 -2.59 9.19
N VAL A 13 -1.52 -1.45 8.96
CA VAL A 13 -2.18 -0.18 8.65
C VAL A 13 -2.47 -0.16 7.15
N VAL A 14 -3.71 0.20 6.78
CA VAL A 14 -4.18 0.17 5.40
C VAL A 14 -4.96 1.43 5.05
N ARG A 15 -4.98 1.76 3.77
CA ARG A 15 -5.89 2.76 3.18
C ARG A 15 -6.47 2.25 1.88
N SER A 16 -7.54 2.89 1.42
CA SER A 16 -8.07 2.63 0.08
C SER A 16 -7.06 3.01 -0.98
N ARG A 17 -6.89 2.13 -1.97
CA ARG A 17 -6.07 2.42 -3.15
C ARG A 17 -6.73 3.56 -3.94
N LYS A 18 -5.94 4.56 -4.34
CA LYS A 18 -6.42 5.62 -5.24
C LYS A 18 -6.83 4.98 -6.58
N PRO A 19 -8.08 5.15 -7.06
CA PRO A 19 -8.48 4.59 -8.34
C PRO A 19 -7.68 5.25 -9.48
N PRO A 20 -7.22 4.48 -10.50
CA PRO A 20 -6.47 5.02 -11.64
C PRO A 20 -7.25 6.09 -12.42
N THR A 21 -8.58 6.03 -12.40
CA THR A 21 -9.48 7.03 -12.96
C THR A 21 -10.69 7.17 -12.04
N ALA A 22 -10.95 8.39 -11.58
CA ALA A 22 -12.08 8.69 -10.71
C ALA A 22 -13.40 8.38 -11.43
N ARG A 23 -14.12 7.34 -10.99
CA ARG A 23 -15.61 7.21 -10.94
C ARG A 23 -16.02 5.75 -10.70
N LYS A 24 -15.95 5.28 -9.45
CA LYS A 24 -16.91 4.29 -8.94
C LYS A 24 -17.28 4.70 -7.52
N ARG A 25 -18.59 4.86 -7.29
CA ARG A 25 -19.16 5.65 -6.20
C ARG A 25 -19.66 4.82 -5.01
N GLN A 26 -19.13 3.62 -4.76
CA GLN A 26 -19.72 2.72 -3.74
C GLN A 26 -18.75 1.89 -2.89
N VAL A 27 -17.43 2.06 -3.02
CA VAL A 27 -16.51 1.42 -2.06
C VAL A 27 -16.31 2.39 -0.91
N MET A 28 -16.59 1.95 0.32
CA MET A 28 -16.27 2.72 1.53
C MET A 28 -14.81 3.14 1.45
N ASP A 29 -14.57 4.45 1.41
CA ASP A 29 -13.22 4.98 1.37
C ASP A 29 -12.60 4.80 2.76
N VAL A 30 -11.52 4.03 2.84
CA VAL A 30 -10.75 3.86 4.07
C VAL A 30 -9.64 4.92 4.03
N PRO A 31 -9.77 6.04 4.76
CA PRO A 31 -8.74 7.06 4.76
C PRO A 31 -7.43 6.52 5.35
N GLU A 32 -7.53 5.88 6.52
CA GLU A 32 -6.49 5.07 7.17
C GLU A 32 -7.17 4.22 8.25
N GLY A 33 -6.75 2.96 8.41
CA GLY A 33 -7.28 2.07 9.45
C GLY A 33 -6.39 0.86 9.68
N THR A 34 -6.71 0.07 10.69
CA THR A 34 -5.95 -1.13 11.07
C THR A 34 -6.72 -2.39 10.75
N VAL A 35 -6.08 -3.38 10.11
CA VAL A 35 -6.66 -4.70 9.88
C VAL A 35 -6.83 -5.42 11.22
N THR A 36 -8.05 -5.81 11.54
CA THR A 36 -8.43 -6.53 12.77
C THR A 36 -8.84 -7.98 12.51
N GLY A 37 -9.08 -8.35 11.26
CA GLY A 37 -9.41 -9.71 10.85
C GLY A 37 -9.33 -9.87 9.33
N LEU A 38 -9.13 -11.11 8.90
CA LEU A 38 -9.13 -11.52 7.50
C LEU A 38 -10.12 -12.65 7.31
N GLU A 39 -10.90 -12.57 6.24
CA GLU A 39 -11.88 -13.55 5.83
C GLU A 39 -11.48 -14.06 4.45
N THR A 40 -11.09 -15.33 4.36
CA THR A 40 -10.88 -16.02 3.10
C THR A 40 -12.21 -16.56 2.60
N ASP A 41 -12.89 -15.80 1.74
CA ASP A 41 -13.97 -16.36 0.94
C ASP A 41 -13.37 -17.16 -0.22
N SER A 42 -14.03 -18.25 -0.59
CA SER A 42 -13.59 -19.20 -1.63
C SER A 42 -13.46 -18.58 -3.03
N ASP A 43 -13.88 -17.32 -3.21
CA ASP A 43 -13.80 -16.57 -4.47
C ASP A 43 -12.78 -15.40 -4.38
N ARG A 44 -11.54 -15.77 -4.71
CA ARG A 44 -10.44 -15.00 -5.34
C ARG A 44 -9.93 -13.66 -4.81
N ASP A 45 -10.61 -12.90 -3.96
CA ASP A 45 -10.05 -11.61 -3.49
C ASP A 45 -10.19 -11.32 -1.99
N GLY A 46 -10.83 -12.20 -1.21
CA GLY A 46 -10.89 -12.10 0.25
C GLY A 46 -11.48 -10.78 0.80
N TYR A 47 -11.76 -10.76 2.10
CA TYR A 47 -12.19 -9.56 2.80
C TYR A 47 -11.34 -9.32 4.04
N ALA A 48 -11.14 -8.05 4.38
CA ALA A 48 -10.52 -7.61 5.61
C ALA A 48 -11.53 -6.85 6.47
N LEU A 49 -11.48 -7.07 7.79
CA LEU A 49 -12.16 -6.24 8.77
C LEU A 49 -11.21 -5.13 9.22
N VAL A 50 -11.53 -3.88 8.89
CA VAL A 50 -10.68 -2.72 9.15
C VAL A 50 -11.28 -1.85 10.24
N LYS A 51 -10.53 -1.63 11.32
CA LYS A 51 -10.89 -0.66 12.36
C LYS A 51 -10.44 0.74 11.92
N ILE A 52 -11.41 1.62 11.68
CA ILE A 52 -11.18 3.02 11.30
C ILE A 52 -11.38 3.91 12.55
N PRO A 53 -10.48 4.87 12.84
CA PRO A 53 -10.69 5.85 13.90
C PRO A 53 -12.04 6.57 13.75
N GLY A 54 -12.79 6.71 14.86
CA GLY A 54 -14.11 7.34 14.86
C GLY A 54 -15.27 6.46 14.38
N VAL A 55 -15.01 5.30 13.75
CA VAL A 55 -16.05 4.33 13.37
C VAL A 55 -16.22 3.29 14.49
N PRO A 56 -17.42 3.11 15.08
CA PRO A 56 -17.60 2.23 16.24
C PRO A 56 -17.23 0.76 15.96
N LYS A 57 -17.67 0.23 14.82
CA LYS A 57 -17.46 -1.17 14.42
C LYS A 57 -16.45 -1.27 13.27
N PRO A 58 -15.65 -2.34 13.19
CA PRO A 58 -14.82 -2.59 12.01
C PRO A 58 -15.65 -2.66 10.73
N VAL A 59 -15.09 -2.16 9.63
CA VAL A 59 -15.71 -2.15 8.31
C VAL A 59 -15.15 -3.30 7.50
N ARG A 60 -16.03 -4.05 6.83
CA ARG A 60 -15.64 -5.14 5.91
C ARG A 60 -15.30 -4.56 4.54
N VAL A 61 -14.08 -4.79 4.07
CA VAL A 61 -13.54 -4.20 2.82
C VAL A 61 -12.83 -5.28 1.99
N SER A 62 -12.90 -5.20 0.67
CA SER A 62 -12.17 -6.15 -0.20
C SER A 62 -10.67 -5.89 -0.11
N VAL A 63 -9.86 -6.95 0.06
CA VAL A 63 -8.40 -6.84 0.11
C VAL A 63 -7.86 -6.19 -1.18
N SER A 64 -8.49 -6.48 -2.33
CA SER A 64 -8.12 -5.92 -3.63
C SER A 64 -8.17 -4.38 -3.70
N THR A 65 -8.98 -3.75 -2.84
CA THR A 65 -9.17 -2.29 -2.80
C THR A 65 -8.25 -1.60 -1.79
N LEU A 66 -7.52 -2.36 -0.99
CA LEU A 66 -6.64 -1.84 0.04
C LEU A 66 -5.18 -1.81 -0.44
N GLU A 67 -4.41 -0.92 0.16
CA GLU A 67 -2.96 -0.92 0.12
C GLU A 67 -2.43 -0.78 1.55
N ARG A 68 -1.32 -1.46 1.85
CA ARG A 68 -0.67 -1.37 3.17
C ARG A 68 0.18 -0.11 3.23
N VAL A 69 -0.01 0.65 4.30
CA VAL A 69 0.72 1.88 4.61
C VAL A 69 1.82 1.57 5.61
N THR A 70 3.01 2.11 5.38
CA THR A 70 4.13 2.01 6.32
C THR A 70 4.84 3.35 6.36
N SER A 71 4.86 3.99 7.53
CA SER A 71 5.41 5.35 7.71
C SER A 71 4.85 6.37 6.72
N GLY A 72 3.56 6.26 6.38
CA GLY A 72 2.87 7.12 5.41
C GLY A 72 3.10 6.78 3.93
N LEU A 73 3.97 5.79 3.65
CA LEU A 73 4.34 5.37 2.29
C LEU A 73 3.59 4.10 1.87
N THR A 74 3.33 3.97 0.57
CA THR A 74 2.81 2.75 -0.06
C THR A 74 3.63 2.37 -1.29
N ALA A 75 3.51 1.10 -1.72
CA ALA A 75 4.07 0.68 -3.00
C ALA A 75 3.50 1.53 -4.14
N GLY A 76 4.37 2.03 -5.01
CA GLY A 76 4.04 2.98 -6.07
C GLY A 76 4.34 4.44 -5.75
N ASP A 77 4.64 4.79 -4.50
CA ASP A 77 5.07 6.15 -4.15
C ASP A 77 6.43 6.47 -4.77
N TRP A 78 6.57 7.73 -5.21
CA TRP A 78 7.81 8.27 -5.73
C TRP A 78 8.76 8.60 -4.57
N VAL A 79 10.02 8.18 -4.70
CA VAL A 79 11.06 8.42 -3.70
C VAL A 79 12.31 9.00 -4.31
N ARG A 80 13.06 9.74 -3.51
CA ARG A 80 14.36 10.31 -3.86
C ARG A 80 15.41 9.76 -2.91
N LEU A 81 16.54 9.28 -3.43
CA LEU A 81 17.66 8.92 -2.57
C LEU A 81 18.22 10.18 -1.89
N LYS A 82 18.44 10.09 -0.59
CA LYS A 82 19.14 11.12 0.17
C LYS A 82 20.62 10.76 0.19
N GLY A 83 21.45 11.54 -0.49
CA GLY A 83 22.89 11.34 -0.56
C GLY A 83 23.54 12.08 -1.72
N GLU A 84 24.86 12.14 -1.72
CA GLU A 84 25.70 12.86 -2.68
C GLU A 84 26.10 11.98 -3.87
N CYS A 85 25.32 10.94 -4.19
CA CYS A 85 25.78 9.90 -5.10
C CYS A 85 25.93 10.36 -6.56
N CYS A 86 25.29 11.45 -6.98
CA CYS A 86 25.34 11.94 -8.36
C CYS A 86 25.03 13.45 -8.45
N ASN A 87 25.47 14.11 -9.52
CA ASN A 87 25.03 15.46 -9.93
C ASN A 87 23.52 15.56 -10.24
N HIS A 88 22.82 14.42 -10.23
CA HIS A 88 21.38 14.30 -10.43
C HIS A 88 20.76 13.67 -9.18
N PHE A 89 19.53 14.06 -8.84
CA PHE A 89 18.76 13.42 -7.79
C PHE A 89 18.06 12.19 -8.36
N PRO A 90 18.56 10.95 -8.19
CA PRO A 90 17.88 9.78 -8.70
C PRO A 90 16.53 9.66 -8.02
N VAL A 91 15.50 9.67 -8.85
CA VAL A 91 14.12 9.45 -8.45
C VAL A 91 13.77 8.01 -8.82
N GLY A 92 13.08 7.33 -7.91
CA GLY A 92 12.62 5.97 -8.08
C GLY A 92 11.19 5.79 -7.63
N ILE A 93 10.71 4.57 -7.79
CA ILE A 93 9.37 4.15 -7.38
C ILE A 93 9.53 3.01 -6.37
N LEU A 94 8.81 3.11 -5.25
CA LEU A 94 8.74 2.03 -4.27
C LEU A 94 8.05 0.81 -4.88
N HIS A 95 8.72 -0.33 -4.89
CA HIS A 95 8.12 -1.60 -5.32
C HIS A 95 7.45 -2.34 -4.17
N SER A 96 8.10 -2.38 -3.00
CA SER A 96 7.58 -3.06 -1.81
C SER A 96 8.22 -2.49 -0.55
N ILE A 97 7.46 -2.50 0.55
CA ILE A 97 7.93 -2.07 1.87
C ILE A 97 7.69 -3.23 2.83
N GLN A 98 8.70 -3.97 3.26
CA GLN A 98 8.53 -5.08 4.21
C GLN A 98 8.11 -4.58 5.61
N ARG A 99 7.58 -5.48 6.45
CA ARG A 99 7.09 -5.15 7.80
C ARG A 99 8.19 -4.76 8.78
N ASP A 100 9.41 -5.20 8.53
CA ASP A 100 10.62 -4.79 9.25
C ASP A 100 11.10 -3.37 8.85
N GLY A 101 10.41 -2.73 7.90
CA GLY A 101 10.77 -1.43 7.36
C GLY A 101 11.74 -1.48 6.18
N SER A 102 12.20 -2.67 5.76
CA SER A 102 13.07 -2.82 4.59
C SER A 102 12.32 -2.45 3.31
N VAL A 103 12.98 -1.75 2.38
CA VAL A 103 12.33 -1.21 1.17
C VAL A 103 13.03 -1.67 -0.09
N ALA A 104 12.25 -2.05 -1.09
CA ALA A 104 12.74 -2.25 -2.45
C ALA A 104 12.21 -1.12 -3.34
N ALA A 105 13.10 -0.46 -4.08
CA ALA A 105 12.76 0.63 -4.98
C ALA A 105 13.57 0.53 -6.27
N GLY A 106 12.93 0.87 -7.39
CA GLY A 106 13.54 0.88 -8.72
C GLY A 106 13.87 2.32 -9.07
N PHE A 107 15.12 2.58 -9.47
CA PHE A 107 15.60 3.91 -9.82
C PHE A 107 15.94 3.99 -11.31
N ILE A 108 15.66 5.14 -11.90
CA ILE A 108 16.09 5.48 -13.26
C ILE A 108 17.29 6.42 -13.16
N GLY A 109 18.30 6.20 -14.01
CA GLY A 109 19.49 7.06 -14.05
C GLY A 109 20.54 6.75 -12.99
N LEU A 110 20.49 5.56 -12.38
CA LEU A 110 21.62 5.01 -11.64
C LEU A 110 22.52 4.25 -12.61
N GLU A 111 23.84 4.46 -12.53
CA GLU A 111 24.79 3.60 -13.26
C GLU A 111 24.67 2.16 -12.72
N THR A 112 24.53 1.21 -13.64
CA THR A 112 24.54 -0.22 -13.33
C THR A 112 25.96 -0.76 -13.57
N LEU A 113 26.46 -1.58 -12.65
CA LEU A 113 27.76 -2.24 -12.73
C LEU A 113 27.87 -3.23 -13.91
#